data_AF-A0A821TGD5-F1
#
_entry.id   AF-A0A821TGD5-F1
#
_cell.length_a   1.000
_cell.length_b   1.000
_cell.length_c   1.000
_cell.angle_alpha   90.00
_cell.angle_beta   90.00
_cell.angle_gamma   90.00
#
_symmetry.space_group_name_H-M   'P 1'
#
loop_
_entity.id
_entity.type
_entity.pdbx_description
1 polymer ?
#
loop_
_entity_poly.entity_id
_entity_poly.type
_entity_poly.pdbx_seq_one_letter_code
_entity_poly.pdbx_strand_id
1 'polypeptide(L)'
;MGDGLESGAGLAWRLLATLEGGSLFLATSALIAYTARARVKKHKRRRNVNSVLITNTANSLGREVKRRLEDCGCVVHTYESSGANIPAKVDALLVIGAETRPGLDGIVELVSTDVYDNLKLLETLSLIVQRGGCIAWASAGVRSDTFSEATHAFDAVLRASLKYVSKKARCEAIWIDRDECVERVADSVISTLVPCDTRQRVQTHPVYRNIAVQISKFLARWLKKIT
;
A
#
# COMPACT_ATOMS: atom_id res chain seq x y z
N MET A 1 20.12 -65.74 -18.69
CA MET A 1 21.15 -64.89 -18.07
C MET A 1 21.19 -63.60 -18.85
N GLY A 2 20.75 -62.51 -18.22
CA GLY A 2 20.72 -61.17 -18.78
C GLY A 2 20.69 -60.22 -17.61
N ASP A 3 21.87 -59.99 -17.02
CA ASP A 3 22.10 -58.97 -16.01
C ASP A 3 21.84 -57.60 -16.65
N GLY A 4 20.62 -57.08 -16.43
CA GLY A 4 20.24 -55.72 -16.79
C GLY A 4 20.58 -54.79 -15.64
N LEU A 5 21.68 -54.05 -15.78
CA LEU A 5 21.99 -52.84 -15.02
C LEU A 5 20.86 -51.80 -15.19
N GLU A 6 19.75 -51.97 -14.47
CA GLU A 6 18.72 -50.93 -14.36
C GLU A 6 19.11 -49.90 -13.29
N SER A 7 19.86 -48.91 -13.77
CA SER A 7 19.69 -47.49 -13.47
C SER A 7 19.88 -47.02 -12.02
N GLY A 8 21.15 -46.85 -11.63
CA GLY A 8 21.53 -46.01 -10.49
C GLY A 8 21.03 -44.56 -10.59
N ALA A 9 20.71 -44.09 -11.79
CA ALA A 9 20.08 -42.77 -12.02
C ALA A 9 18.64 -42.70 -11.50
N GLY A 10 17.86 -43.80 -11.56
CA GLY A 10 16.50 -43.85 -11.04
C GLY A 10 16.44 -43.82 -9.50
N LEU A 11 17.42 -44.47 -8.85
CA LEU A 11 17.60 -44.43 -7.40
C LEU A 11 18.13 -43.06 -6.93
N ALA A 12 19.05 -42.46 -7.67
CA ALA A 12 19.54 -41.10 -7.41
C ALA A 12 18.42 -40.06 -7.56
N TRP A 13 17.57 -40.15 -8.58
CA TRP A 13 16.40 -39.27 -8.72
C TRP A 13 15.41 -39.43 -7.58
N ARG A 14 15.13 -40.67 -7.15
CA ARG A 14 14.26 -40.91 -6.00
C ARG A 14 14.84 -40.33 -4.72
N LEU A 15 16.14 -40.51 -4.47
CA LEU A 15 16.83 -39.93 -3.32
C LEU A 15 16.84 -38.39 -3.36
N LEU A 16 17.13 -37.78 -4.51
CA LEU A 16 17.18 -36.32 -4.71
C LEU A 16 15.78 -35.69 -4.57
N ALA A 17 14.73 -36.38 -5.04
CA ALA A 17 13.34 -35.98 -4.83
C ALA A 17 12.90 -36.08 -3.35
N THR A 18 13.44 -37.04 -2.58
CA THR A 18 13.08 -37.24 -1.17
C THR A 18 13.89 -36.41 -0.17
N LEU A 19 15.19 -36.15 -0.41
CA LEU A 19 16.07 -35.47 0.55
C LEU A 19 16.19 -33.95 0.32
N GLU A 20 16.35 -33.51 -0.93
CA GLU A 20 16.59 -32.09 -1.25
C GLU A 20 15.35 -31.42 -1.86
N GLY A 21 14.56 -32.15 -2.65
CA GLY A 21 13.30 -31.64 -3.20
C GLY A 21 12.28 -31.29 -2.10
N GLY A 22 12.15 -32.15 -1.08
CA GLY A 22 11.22 -31.93 0.03
C GLY A 22 11.53 -30.69 0.87
N SER A 23 12.81 -30.41 1.14
CA SER A 23 13.24 -29.23 1.88
C SER A 23 13.06 -27.94 1.06
N LEU A 24 13.29 -27.99 -0.25
CA LEU A 24 13.01 -26.87 -1.16
C LEU A 24 11.50 -26.57 -1.24
N PHE A 25 10.66 -27.60 -1.29
CA PHE A 25 9.19 -27.45 -1.26
C PHE A 25 8.66 -26.92 0.07
N LEU A 26 9.23 -27.35 1.20
CA LEU A 26 8.90 -26.80 2.51
C LEU A 26 9.36 -25.36 2.66
N ALA A 27 10.57 -25.04 2.20
CA ALA A 27 11.11 -23.68 2.22
C ALA A 27 10.26 -22.74 1.36
N THR A 28 9.91 -23.14 0.13
CA THR A 28 9.04 -22.35 -0.76
C THR A 28 7.63 -22.21 -0.19
N SER A 29 7.05 -23.28 0.38
CA SER A 29 5.74 -23.22 1.04
C SER A 29 5.75 -22.31 2.27
N ALA A 30 6.82 -22.36 3.07
CA ALA A 30 7.01 -21.47 4.22
C ALA A 30 7.19 -20.02 3.76
N LEU A 31 7.93 -19.77 2.68
CA LEU A 31 8.09 -18.44 2.10
C LEU A 31 6.77 -17.89 1.54
N ILE A 32 5.98 -18.72 0.85
CA ILE A 32 4.65 -18.38 0.36
C ILE A 32 3.70 -18.12 1.54
N ALA A 33 3.72 -18.95 2.58
CA ALA A 33 2.90 -18.76 3.77
C ALA A 33 3.31 -17.49 4.54
N TYR A 34 4.61 -17.19 4.62
CA TYR A 34 5.14 -16.00 5.27
C TYR A 34 4.77 -14.73 4.51
N THR A 35 4.98 -14.72 3.19
CA THR A 35 4.60 -13.59 2.31
C THR A 35 3.08 -13.40 2.26
N ALA A 36 2.30 -14.49 2.22
CA ALA A 36 0.85 -14.43 2.30
C ALA A 36 0.37 -13.92 3.66
N ARG A 37 0.94 -14.38 4.79
CA ARG A 37 0.60 -13.86 6.13
C ARG A 37 0.95 -12.38 6.29
N ALA A 38 2.08 -11.94 5.73
CA ALA A 38 2.46 -10.53 5.72
C ALA A 38 1.46 -9.68 4.92
N ARG A 39 0.91 -10.20 3.81
CA ARG A 39 -0.14 -9.54 3.03
C ARG A 39 -1.50 -9.55 3.73
N VAL A 40 -1.89 -10.65 4.36
CA VAL A 40 -3.16 -10.76 5.09
C VAL A 40 -3.20 -9.82 6.31
N LYS A 41 -2.07 -9.61 7.00
CA LYS A 41 -1.99 -8.60 8.08
C LYS A 41 -2.21 -7.16 7.59
N LYS A 42 -1.92 -6.85 6.32
CA LYS A 42 -2.19 -5.52 5.72
C LYS A 42 -3.67 -5.30 5.38
N HIS A 43 -4.49 -6.36 5.31
CA HIS A 43 -5.93 -6.29 5.07
C HIS A 43 -6.76 -6.41 6.37
N LYS A 44 -6.24 -5.93 7.50
CA LYS A 44 -7.11 -5.71 8.66
C LYS A 44 -8.18 -4.69 8.24
N ARG A 45 -9.45 -5.02 8.49
CA ARG A 45 -10.63 -4.17 8.25
C ARG A 45 -10.28 -2.72 8.58
N ARG A 46 -10.26 -1.87 7.55
CA ARG A 46 -10.09 -0.42 7.73
C ARG A 46 -11.26 0.09 8.54
N ARG A 47 -10.97 0.94 9.51
CA ARG A 47 -11.99 1.66 10.25
C ARG A 47 -12.67 2.61 9.28
N ASN A 48 -13.99 2.80 9.40
CA ASN A 48 -14.68 3.79 8.57
C ASN A 48 -14.06 5.16 8.83
N VAL A 49 -13.64 5.82 7.76
CA VAL A 49 -13.04 7.15 7.81
C VAL A 49 -14.18 8.15 7.77
N ASN A 50 -14.46 8.78 8.91
CA ASN A 50 -15.52 9.78 9.01
C ASN A 50 -14.95 11.20 9.06
N SER A 51 -13.73 11.36 9.58
CA SER A 51 -13.03 12.64 9.68
C SER A 51 -11.66 12.60 8.99
N VAL A 52 -11.42 13.55 8.09
CA VAL A 52 -10.18 13.67 7.31
C VAL A 52 -9.56 15.04 7.51
N LEU A 53 -8.29 15.10 7.88
CA LEU A 53 -7.49 16.33 7.86
C LEU A 53 -6.71 16.42 6.55
N ILE A 54 -6.87 17.51 5.82
CA ILE A 54 -6.17 17.78 4.55
C ILE A 54 -5.15 18.91 4.75
N THR A 55 -3.91 18.70 4.28
CA THR A 55 -2.81 19.67 4.46
C THR A 55 -2.91 20.91 3.57
N ASN A 56 -3.40 20.77 2.34
CA ASN A 56 -3.47 21.86 1.37
C ASN A 56 -4.73 21.71 0.49
N THR A 57 -5.56 22.75 0.43
CA THR A 57 -6.75 22.83 -0.45
C THR A 57 -6.68 23.96 -1.46
N ALA A 58 -5.55 24.66 -1.60
CA ALA A 58 -5.36 25.67 -2.65
C ALA A 58 -5.14 24.99 -4.03
N ASN A 59 -4.47 23.84 -4.01
CA ASN A 59 -4.16 23.04 -5.19
C ASN A 59 -5.43 22.47 -5.84
N SER A 60 -5.40 22.22 -7.16
CA SER A 60 -6.54 21.66 -7.89
C SER A 60 -6.93 20.27 -7.36
N LEU A 61 -5.94 19.43 -7.05
CA LEU A 61 -6.11 18.14 -6.38
C LEU A 61 -6.75 18.30 -5.01
N GLY A 62 -6.30 19.28 -4.23
CA GLY A 62 -6.84 19.53 -2.89
C GLY A 62 -8.29 19.97 -2.89
N ARG A 63 -8.69 20.81 -3.85
CA ARG A 63 -10.09 21.21 -4.02
C ARG A 63 -10.97 20.04 -4.44
N GLU A 64 -10.51 19.25 -5.40
CA GLU A 64 -11.29 18.14 -5.94
C GLU A 64 -11.46 17.02 -4.90
N VAL A 65 -10.39 16.66 -4.19
CA VAL A 65 -10.47 15.64 -3.13
C VAL A 65 -11.34 16.09 -1.97
N LYS A 66 -11.23 17.35 -1.53
CA LYS A 66 -12.10 17.91 -0.48
C LYS A 66 -13.57 17.77 -0.87
N ARG A 67 -13.92 18.21 -2.07
CA ARG A 67 -15.28 18.13 -2.60
C ARG A 67 -15.81 16.69 -2.58
N ARG A 68 -15.06 15.73 -3.12
CA ARG A 68 -15.49 14.33 -3.18
C ARG A 68 -15.61 13.66 -1.82
N LEU A 69 -14.74 14.01 -0.86
CA LEU A 69 -14.83 13.50 0.51
C LEU A 69 -16.09 14.05 1.21
N GLU A 70 -16.40 15.33 1.03
CA GLU A 70 -17.63 15.94 1.54
C GLU A 70 -18.88 15.33 0.90
N ASP A 71 -18.86 15.08 -0.43
CA ASP A 71 -19.94 14.38 -1.15
C ASP A 71 -20.15 12.94 -0.65
N CYS A 72 -19.08 12.30 -0.15
CA CYS A 72 -19.13 10.98 0.47
C CYS A 72 -19.60 11.00 1.95
N GLY A 73 -19.89 12.20 2.50
CA GLY A 73 -20.35 12.38 3.88
C GLY A 73 -19.24 12.42 4.93
N CYS A 74 -17.97 12.57 4.53
CA CYS A 74 -16.86 12.76 5.47
C CYS A 74 -16.78 14.23 5.94
N VAL A 75 -16.43 14.42 7.21
CA VAL A 75 -16.09 15.74 7.74
C VAL A 75 -14.64 16.05 7.37
N VAL A 76 -14.45 17.04 6.50
CA VAL A 76 -13.12 17.45 6.04
C VAL A 76 -12.66 18.67 6.83
N HIS A 77 -11.53 18.52 7.52
CA HIS A 77 -10.81 19.61 8.16
C HIS A 77 -9.66 20.04 7.25
N THR A 78 -9.50 21.33 7.07
CA THR A 78 -8.36 21.89 6.33
C THR A 78 -7.34 22.43 7.33
N TYR A 79 -6.08 22.08 7.15
CA TYR A 79 -5.00 22.72 7.88
C TYR A 79 -4.80 24.14 7.32
N GLU A 80 -5.30 25.14 8.03
CA GLU A 80 -4.96 26.53 7.77
C GLU A 80 -3.88 26.96 8.77
N SER A 81 -2.79 27.52 8.25
CA SER A 81 -1.68 28.04 9.06
C SER A 81 -2.12 29.09 10.09
N SER A 82 -3.33 29.64 9.98
CA SER A 82 -3.96 30.60 10.88
C SER A 82 -4.75 29.93 12.00
N GLY A 83 -4.07 29.20 12.88
CA GLY A 83 -4.53 28.94 14.26
C GLY A 83 -5.91 28.33 14.49
N ALA A 84 -6.55 27.75 13.47
CA ALA A 84 -7.84 27.09 13.64
C ALA A 84 -7.68 25.87 14.55
N ASN A 85 -8.57 25.73 15.54
CA ASN A 85 -8.60 24.63 16.49
C ASN A 85 -8.62 23.29 15.75
N ILE A 86 -7.44 22.67 15.59
CA ILE A 86 -7.37 21.33 15.02
C ILE A 86 -8.10 20.39 16.00
N PRO A 87 -9.11 19.63 15.55
CA PRO A 87 -9.92 18.78 16.43
C PRO A 87 -9.04 17.78 17.20
N ALA A 88 -9.51 17.39 18.38
CA ALA A 88 -8.72 16.62 19.34
C ALA A 88 -8.08 15.35 18.75
N LYS A 89 -8.77 14.64 17.84
CA LYS A 89 -8.19 13.60 16.96
C LYS A 89 -9.01 13.38 15.68
N VAL A 90 -8.34 13.08 14.56
CA VAL A 90 -8.96 12.73 13.25
C VAL A 90 -8.73 11.26 12.87
N ASP A 91 -9.58 10.69 12.01
CA ASP A 91 -9.46 9.29 11.56
C ASP A 91 -8.40 9.12 10.46
N ALA A 92 -8.26 10.13 9.60
CA ALA A 92 -7.31 10.14 8.51
C ALA A 92 -6.58 11.48 8.38
N LEU A 93 -5.29 11.43 8.04
CA LEU A 93 -4.52 12.56 7.55
C LEU A 93 -4.22 12.34 6.07
N LEU A 94 -4.60 13.30 5.22
CA LEU A 94 -4.24 13.32 3.81
C LEU A 94 -3.26 14.47 3.57
N VAL A 95 -2.03 14.09 3.24
CA VAL A 95 -1.00 15.02 2.76
C VAL A 95 -1.16 15.18 1.26
N ILE A 96 -1.44 16.42 0.83
CA ILE A 96 -1.57 16.79 -0.57
C ILE A 96 -0.27 17.40 -1.03
N GLY A 97 0.38 16.69 -1.94
CA GLY A 97 1.66 17.10 -2.50
C GLY A 97 1.56 18.08 -3.66
N ALA A 98 2.73 18.48 -4.14
CA ALA A 98 2.91 19.36 -5.27
C ALA A 98 2.26 18.80 -6.55
N GLU A 99 1.71 19.70 -7.36
CA GLU A 99 1.23 19.41 -8.72
C GLU A 99 2.39 19.60 -9.70
N THR A 100 3.19 18.55 -9.86
CA THR A 100 4.47 18.68 -10.56
C THR A 100 4.29 19.01 -12.04
N ARG A 101 4.99 20.05 -12.48
CA ARG A 101 5.13 20.45 -13.88
C ARG A 101 6.35 19.77 -14.53
N PRO A 102 6.40 19.65 -15.86
CA PRO A 102 7.61 19.17 -16.53
C PRO A 102 8.78 20.15 -16.33
N GLY A 103 10.01 19.63 -16.32
CA GLY A 103 11.23 20.43 -16.21
C GLY A 103 11.73 20.68 -14.78
N LEU A 104 12.72 21.57 -14.66
CA LEU A 104 13.40 21.87 -13.39
C LEU A 104 12.47 22.53 -12.37
N ASP A 105 11.55 23.38 -12.84
CA ASP A 105 10.58 24.07 -11.98
C ASP A 105 9.71 23.06 -11.21
N GLY A 106 9.33 21.94 -11.84
CA GLY A 106 8.61 20.86 -11.17
C GLY A 106 9.40 20.15 -10.08
N ILE A 107 10.73 20.02 -10.26
CA ILE A 107 11.60 19.48 -9.19
C ILE A 107 11.72 20.48 -8.05
N VAL A 108 11.86 21.78 -8.36
CA VAL A 108 11.94 22.82 -7.34
C VAL A 108 10.67 22.81 -6.49
N GLU A 109 9.50 22.73 -7.13
CA GLU A 109 8.21 22.63 -6.44
C GLU A 109 8.10 21.35 -5.62
N LEU A 110 8.54 20.20 -6.16
CA LEU A 110 8.61 18.93 -5.43
C LEU A 110 9.48 19.04 -4.17
N VAL A 111 10.67 19.65 -4.28
CA VAL A 111 11.59 19.76 -3.14
C VAL A 111 11.06 20.75 -2.10
N SER A 112 10.62 21.93 -2.53
CA SER A 112 10.12 22.95 -1.61
C SER A 112 8.82 22.52 -0.94
N THR A 113 7.84 22.07 -1.70
CA THR A 113 6.52 21.75 -1.14
C THR A 113 6.47 20.35 -0.54
N ASP A 114 6.95 19.31 -1.24
CA ASP A 114 6.82 17.94 -0.74
C ASP A 114 7.89 17.57 0.29
N VAL A 115 9.15 17.91 0.02
CA VAL A 115 10.26 17.51 0.90
C VAL A 115 10.41 18.46 2.09
N TYR A 116 10.30 19.78 1.90
CA TYR A 116 10.53 20.74 2.98
C TYR A 116 9.26 20.99 3.81
N ASP A 117 8.16 21.42 3.17
CA ASP A 117 6.94 21.80 3.90
C ASP A 117 6.14 20.57 4.36
N ASN A 118 5.76 19.70 3.43
CA ASN A 118 4.84 18.60 3.71
C ASN A 118 5.43 17.53 4.64
N LEU A 119 6.74 17.26 4.61
CA LEU A 119 7.35 16.34 5.58
C LEU A 119 7.30 16.90 7.00
N LYS A 120 7.55 18.20 7.18
CA LYS A 120 7.46 18.87 8.49
C LYS A 120 6.01 18.85 9.01
N LEU A 121 5.04 19.11 8.12
CA LEU A 121 3.62 19.01 8.44
C LEU A 121 3.22 17.58 8.78
N LEU A 122 3.72 16.59 8.04
CA LEU A 122 3.45 15.18 8.28
C LEU A 122 3.89 14.75 9.69
N GLU A 123 5.09 15.14 10.12
CA GLU A 123 5.58 14.82 11.47
C GLU A 123 4.69 15.44 12.55
N THR A 124 4.28 16.69 12.37
CA THR A 124 3.48 17.44 13.34
C THR A 124 2.03 16.91 13.40
N LEU A 125 1.38 16.76 12.25
CA LEU A 125 -0.03 16.39 12.14
C LEU A 125 -0.28 14.91 12.38
N SER A 126 0.74 14.04 12.22
CA SER A 126 0.61 12.61 12.52
C SER A 126 0.18 12.31 13.95
N LEU A 127 0.47 13.22 14.90
CA LEU A 127 0.10 13.09 16.30
C LEU A 127 -1.41 13.25 16.57
N ILE A 128 -2.10 13.88 15.63
CA ILE A 128 -3.53 14.20 15.70
C ILE A 128 -4.35 13.03 15.15
N VAL A 129 -3.73 12.11 14.40
CA VAL A 129 -4.41 10.93 13.85
C VAL A 129 -4.64 9.90 14.94
N GLN A 130 -5.86 9.35 15.00
CA GLN A 130 -6.18 8.28 15.92
C GLN A 130 -5.34 7.02 15.65
N ARG A 131 -4.97 6.30 16.71
CA ARG A 131 -4.30 5.01 16.57
C ARG A 131 -5.17 4.05 15.77
N GLY A 132 -4.59 3.41 14.76
CA GLY A 132 -5.31 2.55 13.82
C GLY A 132 -6.05 3.31 12.71
N GLY A 133 -5.94 4.64 12.66
CA GLY A 133 -6.33 5.46 11.52
C GLY A 133 -5.33 5.35 10.36
N CYS A 134 -5.48 6.21 9.36
CA CYS A 134 -4.63 6.21 8.17
C CYS A 134 -3.94 7.54 7.93
N ILE A 135 -2.76 7.46 7.33
CA ILE A 135 -2.01 8.60 6.83
C ILE A 135 -1.76 8.33 5.35
N ALA A 136 -2.39 9.15 4.50
CA ALA A 136 -2.30 9.07 3.07
C ALA A 136 -1.44 10.20 2.51
N TRP A 137 -0.71 9.91 1.45
CA TRP A 137 -0.02 10.90 0.64
C TRP A 137 -0.54 10.79 -0.80
N ALA A 138 -0.99 11.92 -1.35
CA ALA A 138 -1.44 12.02 -2.72
C ALA A 138 -0.78 13.23 -3.39
N SER A 139 -0.24 13.00 -4.58
CA SER A 139 0.33 14.06 -5.41
C SER A 139 -0.19 13.88 -6.84
N ALA A 140 -0.32 14.97 -7.58
CA ALA A 140 -0.71 14.95 -9.00
C ALA A 140 0.40 15.58 -9.86
N GLY A 141 0.27 15.45 -11.18
CA GLY A 141 1.13 16.13 -12.14
C GLY A 141 1.95 15.20 -13.02
N VAL A 142 2.61 15.82 -13.99
CA VAL A 142 3.35 15.14 -15.06
C VAL A 142 4.71 14.70 -14.54
N ARG A 143 5.08 13.46 -14.82
CA ARG A 143 6.45 12.99 -14.60
C ARG A 143 7.30 13.55 -15.74
N SER A 144 8.20 14.48 -15.42
CA SER A 144 9.16 14.98 -16.41
C SER A 144 10.06 13.84 -16.89
N ASP A 145 10.10 13.56 -18.19
CA ASP A 145 10.97 12.52 -18.74
C ASP A 145 12.45 12.79 -18.43
N THR A 146 12.86 14.06 -18.54
CA THR A 146 14.23 14.54 -18.29
C THR A 146 14.71 14.38 -16.85
N PHE A 147 13.79 14.37 -15.88
CA PHE A 147 14.12 14.33 -14.45
C PHE A 147 13.33 13.23 -13.71
N SER A 148 12.93 12.21 -14.46
CA SER A 148 12.10 11.10 -13.98
C SER A 148 12.79 10.33 -12.85
N GLU A 149 14.10 10.08 -12.97
CA GLU A 149 14.89 9.40 -11.95
C GLU A 149 14.98 10.20 -10.65
N ALA A 150 15.22 11.52 -10.75
CA ALA A 150 15.27 12.40 -9.59
C ALA A 150 13.90 12.44 -8.88
N THR A 151 12.82 12.57 -9.65
CA THR A 151 11.44 12.52 -9.13
C THR A 151 11.16 11.20 -8.43
N HIS A 152 11.58 10.07 -9.00
CA HIS A 152 11.42 8.76 -8.40
C HIS A 152 12.24 8.59 -7.12
N ALA A 153 13.46 9.14 -7.07
CA ALA A 153 14.29 9.13 -5.86
C ALA A 153 13.63 9.92 -4.72
N PHE A 154 13.10 11.11 -5.01
CA PHE A 154 12.34 11.89 -4.03
C PHE A 154 11.07 11.18 -3.57
N ASP A 155 10.27 10.63 -4.50
CA ASP A 155 9.09 9.83 -4.16
C ASP A 155 9.46 8.62 -3.27
N ALA A 156 10.61 7.97 -3.50
CA ALA A 156 11.07 6.86 -2.67
C ALA A 156 11.39 7.31 -1.23
N VAL A 157 12.03 8.49 -1.09
CA VAL A 157 12.30 9.10 0.22
C VAL A 157 10.98 9.45 0.92
N LEU A 158 10.06 10.13 0.24
CA LEU A 158 8.74 10.50 0.80
C LEU A 158 7.95 9.26 1.22
N ARG A 159 7.94 8.19 0.42
CA ARG A 159 7.34 6.90 0.76
C ARG A 159 7.96 6.27 2.00
N ALA A 160 9.29 6.34 2.14
CA ALA A 160 9.99 5.81 3.30
C ALA A 160 9.65 6.60 4.56
N SER A 161 9.66 7.93 4.47
CA SER A 161 9.28 8.84 5.56
C SER A 161 7.83 8.63 5.99
N LEU A 162 6.90 8.52 5.04
CA LEU A 162 5.49 8.23 5.31
C LEU A 162 5.33 6.91 6.09
N LYS A 163 6.01 5.84 5.65
CA LYS A 163 5.98 4.54 6.34
C LYS A 163 6.56 4.65 7.75
N TYR A 164 7.65 5.39 7.92
CA TYR A 164 8.29 5.60 9.20
C TYR A 164 7.38 6.35 10.18
N VAL A 165 6.85 7.51 9.78
CA VAL A 165 5.97 8.35 10.61
C VAL A 165 4.68 7.60 10.94
N SER A 166 4.05 6.95 9.96
CA SER A 166 2.82 6.17 10.20
C SER A 166 3.05 5.02 11.18
N LYS A 167 4.19 4.32 11.09
CA LYS A 167 4.55 3.26 12.04
C LYS A 167 4.73 3.82 13.45
N LYS A 168 5.38 4.98 13.60
CA LYS A 168 5.55 5.67 14.89
C LYS A 168 4.20 6.09 15.48
N ALA A 169 3.30 6.61 14.65
CA ALA A 169 1.94 7.01 15.03
C ALA A 169 0.96 5.83 15.20
N ARG A 170 1.38 4.59 14.89
CA ARG A 170 0.52 3.38 14.85
C ARG A 170 -0.68 3.52 13.89
N CYS A 171 -0.44 4.14 12.74
CA CYS A 171 -1.39 4.34 11.66
C CYS A 171 -1.01 3.53 10.40
N GLU A 172 -1.96 3.34 9.50
CA GLU A 172 -1.72 2.75 8.18
C GLU A 172 -1.13 3.79 7.22
N ALA A 173 0.01 3.48 6.59
CA ALA A 173 0.60 4.31 5.55
C ALA A 173 -0.03 4.00 4.18
N ILE A 174 -0.56 5.01 3.51
CA ILE A 174 -1.19 4.89 2.19
C ILE A 174 -0.46 5.81 1.22
N TRP A 175 0.11 5.24 0.17
CA TRP A 175 0.74 6.00 -0.90
C TRP A 175 -0.14 5.93 -2.14
N ILE A 176 -0.44 7.10 -2.71
CA ILE A 176 -1.19 7.23 -3.95
C ILE A 176 -0.22 7.72 -5.01
N ASP A 177 -0.07 6.95 -6.08
CA ASP A 177 0.85 7.27 -7.16
C ASP A 177 0.40 8.54 -7.90
N ARG A 178 1.40 9.29 -8.39
CA ARG A 178 1.19 10.47 -9.23
C ARG A 178 0.53 10.04 -10.54
N ASP A 179 -0.51 10.78 -10.93
CA ASP A 179 -1.13 10.71 -12.24
C ASP A 179 -1.28 12.14 -12.77
N GLU A 180 -1.25 12.29 -14.09
CA GLU A 180 -1.44 13.56 -14.78
C GLU A 180 -2.88 14.06 -14.62
N CYS A 181 -3.83 13.12 -14.50
CA CYS A 181 -5.24 13.40 -14.33
C CYS A 181 -5.58 13.51 -12.84
N VAL A 182 -5.85 14.73 -12.40
CA VAL A 182 -6.23 15.06 -11.02
C VAL A 182 -7.44 14.24 -10.57
N GLU A 183 -8.42 14.05 -11.45
CA GLU A 183 -9.63 13.29 -11.17
C GLU A 183 -9.35 11.81 -10.87
N ARG A 184 -8.38 11.20 -11.58
CA ARG A 184 -7.96 9.81 -11.31
C ARG A 184 -7.25 9.68 -9.98
N VAL A 185 -6.39 10.65 -9.65
CA VAL A 185 -5.74 10.68 -8.33
C VAL A 185 -6.82 10.83 -7.25
N ALA A 186 -7.79 11.73 -7.44
CA ALA A 186 -8.90 11.91 -6.52
C ALA A 186 -9.73 10.62 -6.37
N ASP A 187 -10.07 9.92 -7.45
CA ASP A 187 -10.77 8.62 -7.37
C ASP A 187 -9.96 7.57 -6.61
N SER A 188 -8.65 7.53 -6.81
CA SER A 188 -7.75 6.67 -6.05
C SER A 188 -7.75 7.01 -4.56
N VAL A 189 -7.77 8.31 -4.22
CA VAL A 189 -7.91 8.77 -2.82
C VAL A 189 -9.23 8.28 -2.23
N ILE A 190 -10.36 8.54 -2.89
CA ILE A 190 -11.68 8.20 -2.36
C ILE A 190 -11.85 6.70 -2.20
N SER A 191 -11.54 5.92 -3.24
CA SER A 191 -11.63 4.45 -3.20
C SER A 191 -10.75 3.83 -2.10
N THR A 192 -9.66 4.51 -1.74
CA THR A 192 -8.73 4.02 -0.73
C THR A 192 -9.13 4.47 0.69
N LEU A 193 -9.58 5.71 0.86
CA LEU A 193 -9.94 6.28 2.16
C LEU A 193 -11.36 5.94 2.60
N VAL A 194 -12.31 5.91 1.67
CA VAL A 194 -13.72 5.65 1.91
C VAL A 194 -14.13 4.45 1.04
N PRO A 195 -13.82 3.21 1.47
CA PRO A 195 -14.35 2.04 0.79
C PRO A 195 -15.87 2.12 0.86
N CYS A 196 -16.52 2.40 -0.27
CA CYS A 196 -17.97 2.51 -0.34
C CYS A 196 -18.61 1.20 0.11
N ASP A 197 -19.20 1.17 1.31
CA ASP A 197 -20.04 0.07 1.80
C ASP A 197 -21.42 0.02 1.11
N THR A 198 -21.67 0.88 0.11
CA THR A 198 -22.95 1.03 -0.61
C THR A 198 -23.00 0.34 -1.97
N ARG A 199 -22.31 -0.79 -2.15
CA ARG A 199 -22.73 -1.83 -3.11
C ARG A 199 -22.54 -3.21 -2.50
N GLN A 200 -23.65 -3.75 -2.00
CA GLN A 200 -23.97 -5.17 -1.84
C GLN A 200 -22.80 -6.17 -1.89
N ARG A 201 -22.67 -6.93 -0.79
CA ARG A 201 -22.49 -8.39 -0.82
C ARG A 201 -22.54 -8.99 -2.23
N VAL A 202 -21.38 -9.25 -2.81
CA VAL A 202 -20.89 -10.52 -3.36
C VAL A 202 -19.50 -10.17 -3.89
N GLN A 203 -18.51 -10.09 -3.01
CA GLN A 203 -17.15 -10.40 -3.43
C GLN A 203 -16.83 -11.76 -2.84
N THR A 204 -17.28 -12.75 -3.59
CA THR A 204 -16.57 -14.00 -3.84
C THR A 204 -15.13 -13.88 -3.34
N HIS A 205 -14.84 -14.57 -2.25
CA HIS A 205 -13.49 -14.73 -1.73
C HIS A 205 -12.60 -15.16 -2.90
N PRO A 206 -11.62 -14.36 -3.37
CA PRO A 206 -10.75 -14.81 -4.42
C PRO A 206 -9.75 -15.75 -3.74
N VAL A 207 -10.06 -17.04 -3.79
CA VAL A 207 -9.15 -18.16 -4.08
C VAL A 207 -7.95 -18.40 -3.15
N TYR A 208 -7.39 -17.44 -2.40
CA TYR A 208 -6.17 -17.63 -1.59
C TYR A 208 -6.37 -18.52 -0.36
N ARG A 209 -7.53 -18.42 0.31
CA ARG A 209 -7.88 -19.36 1.40
C ARG A 209 -8.09 -20.77 0.86
N ASN A 210 -8.57 -20.87 -0.38
CA ASN A 210 -8.77 -22.14 -1.07
C ASN A 210 -7.46 -22.70 -1.64
N ILE A 211 -6.50 -21.85 -2.05
CA ILE A 211 -5.16 -22.24 -2.52
C ILE A 211 -4.37 -22.86 -1.37
N ALA A 212 -4.37 -22.26 -0.18
CA ALA A 212 -3.69 -22.87 0.97
C ALA A 212 -4.30 -24.24 1.33
N VAL A 213 -5.63 -24.39 1.23
CA VAL A 213 -6.36 -25.64 1.46
C VAL A 213 -6.19 -26.65 0.32
N GLN A 214 -6.07 -26.19 -0.93
CA GLN A 214 -5.80 -27.03 -2.09
C GLN A 214 -4.35 -27.51 -2.11
N ILE A 215 -3.40 -26.64 -1.77
CA ILE A 215 -1.98 -26.98 -1.61
C ILE A 215 -1.83 -27.98 -0.46
N SER A 216 -2.51 -27.78 0.69
CA SER A 216 -2.46 -28.75 1.78
C SER A 216 -3.09 -30.09 1.41
N LYS A 217 -4.19 -30.11 0.64
CA LYS A 217 -4.77 -31.35 0.08
C LYS A 217 -3.87 -32.01 -0.94
N PHE A 218 -3.16 -31.24 -1.77
CA PHE A 218 -2.22 -31.76 -2.77
C PHE A 218 -0.99 -32.36 -2.10
N LEU A 219 -0.43 -31.68 -1.09
CA LEU A 219 0.65 -32.18 -0.24
C LEU A 219 0.25 -33.46 0.48
N ALA A 220 -0.95 -33.53 1.07
CA ALA A 220 -1.44 -34.73 1.74
C ALA A 220 -1.62 -35.92 0.79
N ARG A 221 -2.10 -35.69 -0.44
CA ARG A 221 -2.21 -36.74 -1.47
C ARG A 221 -0.87 -37.19 -2.01
N TRP A 222 0.10 -36.27 -2.12
CA TRP A 222 1.44 -36.57 -2.62
C TRP A 222 2.25 -37.34 -1.57
N LEU A 223 2.19 -36.94 -0.30
CA LEU A 223 2.76 -37.70 0.82
C LEU A 223 2.20 -39.13 0.87
N LYS A 224 0.87 -39.30 0.72
CA LYS A 224 0.22 -40.62 0.67
C LYS A 224 0.64 -41.50 -0.53
N LYS A 225 1.21 -40.91 -1.59
CA LYS A 225 1.73 -41.66 -2.74
C LYS A 225 3.19 -42.11 -2.56
N ILE A 226 3.88 -41.55 -1.57
CA ILE A 226 5.32 -41.75 -1.34
C ILE A 226 5.59 -42.55 -0.07
N THR A 227 4.74 -42.40 0.96
CA THR A 227 4.61 -43.36 2.07
C THR A 227 3.73 -44.52 1.66
#